data_AF-A0A5R2MWW5-F1
#
_entry.id   AF-A0A5R2MWW5-F1
#
_cell.length_a   1.000
_cell.length_b   1.000
_cell.length_c   1.000
_cell.angle_alpha   90.00
_cell.angle_beta   90.00
_cell.angle_gamma   90.00
#
_symmetry.space_group_name_H-M   'P 1'
#
loop_
_entity.id
_entity.type
_entity.pdbx_description
1 polymer ?
#
loop_
_entity_poly.entity_id
_entity_poly.type
_entity_poly.pdbx_seq_one_letter_code
_entity_poly.pdbx_strand_id
1 'polypeptide(L)'
;FEPLLSWPFLALVLVPLALLALVGLWFRQRGAVLRFVALLALAAALFNPVFLNEEREPLKSVVALIVDRSQSQDIGDRTKQTDEAVAGLQQRLGRFKQFDVRVVEAGKSDA
;
A
#
# COMPACT_ATOMS: atom_id res chain seq x y z
N PHE A 1 8.71 7.68 9.71
CA PHE A 1 9.58 8.47 10.60
C PHE A 1 10.77 7.62 10.92
N GLU A 2 11.94 7.97 10.41
CA GLU A 2 13.12 7.10 10.44
C GLU A 2 14.35 7.92 10.90
N PRO A 3 14.48 8.17 12.21
CA PRO A 3 15.56 8.99 12.73
C PRO A 3 16.93 8.43 12.35
N LEU A 4 17.85 9.29 11.94
CA LEU A 4 19.21 8.88 11.55
C LEU A 4 20.05 8.39 12.74
N LEU A 5 19.68 8.81 13.95
CA LEU A 5 20.32 8.45 15.20
C LEU A 5 19.29 7.91 16.17
N SER A 6 19.73 7.08 17.12
CA SER A 6 18.83 6.60 18.18
C SER A 6 18.36 7.75 19.07
N TRP A 7 17.16 7.58 19.65
CA TRP A 7 16.52 8.59 20.49
C TRP A 7 17.40 9.15 21.63
N PRO A 8 18.19 8.34 22.36
CA PRO A 8 19.09 8.86 23.39
C PRO A 8 20.16 9.82 22.83
N PHE A 9 20.76 9.52 21.67
CA PHE A 9 21.76 10.40 21.06
C PHE A 9 21.14 11.71 20.57
N LEU A 10 19.94 11.65 19.98
CA LEU A 10 19.21 12.86 19.58
C LEU A 10 18.89 13.74 20.78
N ALA A 11 18.38 13.15 21.87
CA ALA A 11 18.10 13.90 23.09
C ALA A 11 19.38 14.53 23.68
N LEU A 12 20.47 13.77 23.74
CA LEU A 12 21.76 14.22 24.26
C LEU A 12 22.30 15.45 23.52
N VAL A 13 22.09 15.54 22.20
CA VAL A 13 22.59 16.65 21.38
C VAL A 13 21.57 17.79 21.28
N LEU A 14 20.32 17.49 20.95
CA LEU A 14 19.32 18.51 20.63
C LEU A 14 18.81 19.26 21.86
N VAL A 15 18.69 18.60 23.03
CA VAL A 15 18.19 19.25 24.25
C VAL A 15 19.09 20.41 24.72
N PRO A 16 20.41 20.23 24.93
CA PRO A 16 21.27 21.34 25.36
C PRO A 16 21.35 22.44 24.30
N LEU A 17 21.39 22.10 23.01
CA LEU A 17 21.38 23.10 21.93
C LEU A 17 20.08 23.92 21.91
N ALA A 18 18.93 23.27 22.12
CA ALA A 18 17.64 23.95 22.19
C ALA A 18 17.58 24.91 23.39
N LEU A 19 18.06 24.49 24.57
CA LEU A 19 18.14 25.35 25.75
C LEU A 19 19.00 26.59 25.48
N LEU A 20 20.19 26.43 24.89
CA LEU A 20 21.06 27.55 24.54
C LEU A 20 20.42 28.49 23.51
N ALA A 21 19.76 27.94 22.49
CA ALA A 21 19.07 28.74 21.48
C ALA A 21 17.90 29.54 22.07
N LEU A 22 17.12 28.93 22.98
CA LEU A 22 16.02 29.60 23.68
C LEU A 22 16.54 30.71 24.61
N VAL A 23 17.61 30.47 25.35
CA VAL A 23 18.27 31.50 26.17
C VAL A 23 18.76 32.67 25.30
N GLY A 24 19.39 32.38 24.15
CA GLY A 24 19.83 33.39 23.20
C GLY A 24 18.68 34.23 22.63
N LEU A 25 17.53 33.60 22.35
CA LEU A 25 16.30 34.28 21.95
C LEU A 25 15.74 35.16 23.06
N TRP A 26 15.68 34.64 24.29
CA TRP A 26 15.19 35.36 25.46
C TRP A 26 15.99 36.65 25.71
N PHE A 27 17.31 36.56 25.67
CA PHE A 27 18.20 37.71 25.81
C PHE A 27 18.39 38.52 24.52
N ARG A 28 17.65 38.19 23.44
CA ARG A 28 17.66 38.90 22.14
C ARG A 28 19.07 39.09 21.57
N GLN A 29 19.93 38.08 21.72
CA GLN A 29 21.29 38.17 21.19
C GLN A 29 21.29 38.32 19.67
N ARG A 30 22.26 39.07 19.14
CA ARG A 30 22.42 39.24 17.69
C ARG A 30 22.58 37.88 17.02
N GLY A 31 21.71 37.60 16.04
CA GLY A 31 21.68 36.33 15.31
C GLY A 31 20.99 35.17 16.04
N ALA A 32 20.35 35.38 17.19
CA ALA A 32 19.64 34.32 17.93
C ALA A 32 18.54 33.66 17.09
N VAL A 33 17.76 34.45 16.35
CA VAL A 33 16.71 33.94 15.44
C VAL A 33 17.32 33.04 14.36
N LEU A 34 18.40 33.48 13.72
CA LEU A 34 19.08 32.69 12.68
C LEU A 34 19.62 31.36 13.24
N ARG A 35 20.24 31.39 14.44
CA ARG A 35 20.73 30.17 15.11
C ARG A 35 19.59 29.22 15.49
N PHE A 36 18.46 29.74 15.95
CA PHE A 36 17.30 28.93 16.26
C PHE A 36 16.71 28.27 15.02
N VAL A 37 16.56 29.01 13.92
CA VAL A 37 16.10 28.46 12.63
C VAL A 37 17.07 27.39 12.12
N ALA A 38 18.39 27.64 12.20
CA ALA A 38 19.39 26.65 11.82
C ALA A 38 19.31 25.37 12.68
N LEU A 39 19.08 25.50 13.98
CA LEU A 39 18.85 24.35 14.87
C LEU A 39 17.58 23.57 14.49
N LEU A 40 16.49 24.26 14.15
CA LEU A 40 15.27 23.60 13.67
C LEU A 40 15.50 22.84 12.37
N ALA A 41 16.23 23.42 11.42
CA ALA A 41 16.60 22.76 10.18
C ALA A 41 17.46 21.51 10.44
N LEU A 42 18.46 21.62 11.33
CA LEU A 42 19.29 20.49 11.76
C LEU A 42 18.44 19.39 12.41
N ALA A 43 17.55 19.74 13.33
CA ALA A 43 16.67 18.79 14.01
C ALA A 43 15.75 18.08 13.01
N ALA A 44 15.14 18.82 12.08
CA ALA A 44 14.31 18.24 11.02
C ALA A 44 15.09 17.26 10.14
N ALA A 45 16.32 17.59 9.77
CA ALA A 45 17.19 16.69 9.02
C ALA A 45 17.53 15.41 9.79
N LEU A 46 17.83 15.52 11.09
CA LEU A 46 18.17 14.36 11.93
C LEU A 46 16.96 13.46 12.23
N PHE A 47 15.77 14.05 12.39
CA PHE A 47 14.53 13.30 12.54
C PHE A 47 14.07 12.61 11.26
N ASN A 48 14.52 13.10 10.10
CA ASN A 48 14.28 12.52 8.78
C ASN A 48 12.79 12.15 8.55
N PRO A 49 11.91 13.15 8.41
CA PRO A 49 10.50 12.91 8.12
C PRO A 49 10.35 12.39 6.69
N VAL A 50 10.14 11.08 6.56
CA VAL A 50 9.88 10.45 5.26
C VAL A 50 8.40 10.50 4.93
N PHE A 51 8.06 11.10 3.79
CA PHE A 51 6.73 11.01 3.17
C PHE A 51 6.73 9.81 2.22
N LEU A 52 6.09 8.71 2.64
CA LEU A 52 5.89 7.56 1.76
C LEU A 52 4.69 7.84 0.85
N ASN A 53 4.95 8.14 -0.42
CA ASN A 53 3.91 8.12 -1.44
C ASN A 53 3.94 6.76 -2.10
N GLU A 54 3.12 5.83 -1.61
CA GLU A 54 2.98 4.51 -2.21
C GLU A 54 2.09 4.59 -3.45
N GLU A 55 2.72 4.67 -4.62
CA GLU A 55 2.04 4.41 -5.89
C GLU A 55 1.76 2.90 -6.00
N ARG A 56 0.61 2.48 -5.49
CA ARG A 56 0.11 1.11 -5.67
C ARG A 56 -0.72 1.07 -6.95
N GLU A 57 -0.15 0.55 -8.03
CA GLU A 57 -0.97 -0.01 -9.11
C GLU A 57 -1.54 -1.36 -8.61
N PRO A 58 -2.84 -1.47 -8.33
CA PRO A 58 -3.40 -2.73 -7.88
C PRO A 58 -3.33 -3.73 -9.03
N LEU A 59 -2.39 -4.68 -8.95
CA LEU A 59 -2.35 -5.81 -9.88
C LEU A 59 -3.67 -6.58 -9.74
N LYS A 60 -4.41 -6.71 -10.85
CA LYS A 60 -5.65 -7.49 -10.88
C LYS A 60 -5.32 -8.96 -10.61
N SER A 61 -6.06 -9.58 -9.70
CA SER A 61 -5.95 -11.02 -9.43
C SER A 61 -6.74 -11.79 -10.49
N VAL A 62 -6.12 -12.78 -11.13
CA VAL A 62 -6.78 -13.60 -12.15
C VAL A 62 -7.59 -14.71 -11.47
N VAL A 63 -8.86 -14.83 -11.83
CA VAL A 63 -9.76 -15.90 -11.36
C VAL A 63 -10.12 -16.79 -12.54
N ALA A 64 -9.63 -18.03 -12.54
CA ALA A 64 -9.98 -19.01 -13.56
C ALA A 64 -11.28 -19.73 -13.20
N LEU A 65 -12.28 -19.66 -14.08
CA LEU A 65 -13.50 -20.46 -14.03
C LEU A 65 -13.33 -21.65 -14.98
N ILE A 66 -13.14 -22.84 -14.42
CA ILE A 66 -13.01 -24.07 -15.21
C ILE A 66 -14.39 -24.70 -15.34
N VAL A 67 -14.87 -24.83 -16.57
CA VAL A 67 -16.19 -25.38 -16.89
C VAL A 67 -15.99 -26.78 -17.46
N ASP A 68 -16.41 -27.80 -16.73
CA ASP A 68 -16.40 -29.17 -17.24
C ASP A 68 -17.46 -29.32 -18.34
N ARG A 69 -17.03 -29.84 -19.49
CA ARG A 69 -17.82 -30.17 -20.69
C ARG A 69 -17.63 -31.64 -21.10
N SER A 70 -17.21 -32.49 -20.16
CA SER A 70 -17.12 -33.94 -20.39
C SER A 70 -18.48 -34.58 -20.68
N GLN A 71 -18.49 -35.78 -21.29
CA GLN A 71 -19.72 -36.53 -21.59
C GLN A 71 -20.61 -36.77 -20.35
N SER A 72 -20.03 -36.74 -19.14
CA SER A 72 -20.77 -36.89 -17.89
C SER A 72 -21.70 -35.71 -17.57
N GLN A 73 -21.52 -34.57 -18.26
CA GLN A 73 -22.35 -33.37 -18.15
C GLN A 73 -23.64 -33.47 -18.98
N ASP A 74 -23.70 -34.34 -19.99
CA ASP A 74 -24.89 -34.52 -20.83
C ASP A 74 -26.02 -35.30 -20.13
N ILE A 75 -25.79 -35.73 -18.88
CA ILE A 75 -26.75 -36.51 -18.10
C ILE A 75 -27.77 -35.57 -17.45
N GLY A 76 -29.01 -35.64 -17.93
CA GLY A 76 -30.13 -34.86 -17.38
C GLY A 76 -29.92 -33.36 -17.58
N ASP A 77 -30.17 -32.57 -16.54
CA ASP A 77 -30.09 -31.10 -16.59
C ASP A 77 -28.72 -30.52 -16.21
N ARG A 78 -27.67 -31.36 -16.08
CA ARG A 78 -26.36 -30.94 -15.55
C ARG A 78 -25.71 -29.82 -16.37
N THR A 79 -25.67 -29.93 -17.70
CA THR A 79 -25.13 -28.86 -18.56
C THR A 79 -25.83 -27.53 -18.31
N LYS A 80 -27.16 -27.54 -18.20
CA LYS A 80 -27.94 -26.33 -17.94
C LYS A 80 -27.66 -25.74 -16.55
N GLN A 81 -27.59 -26.58 -15.51
CA GLN A 81 -27.24 -26.15 -14.15
C GLN A 81 -25.82 -25.54 -14.10
N THR A 82 -24.87 -26.15 -14.80
CA THR A 82 -23.49 -25.64 -14.91
C THR A 82 -23.45 -24.29 -15.62
N ASP A 83 -24.18 -24.10 -16.72
CA ASP A 83 -24.26 -22.82 -17.44
C ASP A 83 -24.87 -21.71 -16.57
N GLU A 84 -25.94 -22.01 -15.84
CA GLU A 84 -26.55 -21.07 -14.89
C GLU A 84 -25.59 -20.70 -13.75
N ALA A 85 -24.83 -21.66 -13.24
CA ALA A 85 -23.82 -21.42 -12.21
C ALA A 85 -22.66 -20.54 -12.71
N VAL A 86 -22.18 -20.81 -13.94
CA VAL A 86 -21.12 -20.01 -14.59
C VAL A 86 -21.58 -18.56 -14.77
N ALA A 87 -22.80 -18.35 -15.27
CA ALA A 87 -23.39 -17.01 -15.41
C ALA A 87 -23.49 -16.29 -14.05
N GLY A 88 -23.97 -16.99 -13.02
CA GLY A 88 -24.06 -16.44 -11.66
C GLY A 88 -22.71 -16.07 -11.06
N LEU A 89 -21.67 -16.88 -11.29
CA LEU A 89 -20.32 -16.61 -10.83
C LEU A 89 -19.68 -15.43 -11.57
N GLN A 90 -19.83 -15.34 -12.90
CA GLN A 90 -19.36 -14.20 -13.68
C GLN A 90 -20.02 -12.89 -13.22
N GLN A 91 -21.33 -12.89 -12.97
CA GLN A 91 -22.03 -11.70 -12.47
C GLN A 91 -21.51 -11.29 -11.08
N ARG A 92 -21.28 -12.25 -10.18
CA ARG A 92 -20.80 -11.95 -8.83
C ARG A 92 -19.37 -11.40 -8.83
N LEU A 93 -18.49 -12.04 -9.59
CA LEU A 93 -17.07 -11.68 -9.68
C LEU A 93 -16.84 -10.40 -10.48
N GLY A 94 -17.63 -10.14 -11.53
CA GLY A 94 -17.54 -8.92 -12.35
C GLY A 94 -17.86 -7.62 -11.59
N ARG A 95 -18.47 -7.70 -10.41
CA ARG A 95 -18.67 -6.55 -9.51
C ARG A 95 -17.37 -6.06 -8.88
N PHE A 96 -16.31 -6.86 -8.90
CA PHE A 96 -15.02 -6.55 -8.30
C PHE A 96 -13.99 -6.20 -9.37
N LYS A 97 -13.62 -4.91 -9.47
CA LYS A 97 -12.63 -4.43 -10.45
C LYS A 97 -11.22 -4.99 -10.24
N GLN A 98 -10.95 -5.57 -9.07
CA GLN A 98 -9.69 -6.24 -8.77
C GLN A 98 -9.53 -7.62 -9.42
N PHE A 99 -10.59 -8.20 -10.00
CA PHE A 99 -10.53 -9.53 -10.61
C PHE A 99 -10.53 -9.48 -12.14
N ASP A 100 -9.65 -10.28 -12.76
CA ASP A 100 -9.70 -10.64 -14.18
C ASP A 100 -10.24 -12.07 -14.29
N VAL A 101 -11.51 -12.21 -14.65
CA VAL A 101 -12.18 -13.52 -14.69
C VAL A 101 -11.97 -14.15 -16.06
N ARG A 102 -11.38 -15.34 -16.10
CA ARG A 102 -11.14 -16.10 -17.33
C ARG A 102 -11.86 -17.42 -17.30
N VAL A 103 -12.72 -17.66 -18.27
CA VAL A 103 -13.47 -18.91 -18.39
C VAL A 103 -12.71 -19.85 -19.31
N VAL A 104 -12.50 -21.08 -18.86
CA VAL A 104 -11.83 -22.14 -19.62
C VAL A 104 -12.74 -23.36 -19.61
N GLU A 105 -13.14 -23.83 -20.79
CA GLU A 105 -13.88 -25.09 -20.91
C GLU A 105 -12.89 -26.26 -20.92
N ALA A 106 -13.16 -27.30 -20.14
CA ALA A 106 -12.38 -28.52 -20.07
C ALA A 106 -13.22 -29.70 -20.53
N GLY A 107 -12.63 -30.69 -21.22
CA GLY A 107 -13.34 -31.92 -21.58
C GLY A 107 -14.02 -31.94 -22.96
N LYS A 108 -14.09 -30.80 -23.67
CA LYS A 108 -14.17 -30.81 -25.14
C LYS A 108 -12.76 -30.96 -25.70
N SER A 109 -12.53 -31.97 -26.54
CA SER A 109 -11.31 -31.99 -27.35
C SER A 109 -11.40 -30.85 -28.35
N ASP A 110 -10.51 -29.86 -28.25
CA ASP A 110 -10.29 -28.91 -29.32
C ASP A 110 -9.82 -29.70 -30.55
N ALA A 111 -10.72 -29.86 -31.52
CA ALA A 111 -10.45 -30.43 -32.83
C ALA A 111 -10.69 -29.35 -33.89
#